data_AF-A0A968TEH0-F1
#
_entry.id   AF-A0A968TEH0-F1
#
_cell.length_a   1.000
_cell.length_b   1.000
_cell.length_c   1.000
_cell.angle_alpha   90.00
_cell.angle_beta   90.00
_cell.angle_gamma   90.00
#
_symmetry.space_group_name_H-M   'P 1'
#
loop_
_entity.id
_entity.type
_entity.pdbx_description
1 polymer ?
#
loop_
_entity_poly.entity_id
_entity_poly.type
_entity_poly.pdbx_seq_one_letter_code
_entity_poly.pdbx_strand_id
1 'polypeptide(L)'
;MAARLLAAYPELSGVLQMETVVASSARDRLGEVAVRRLNELVRSILIFEDLSIAEQELRWAVGVLPRHGVKMRHQATMVHWFFEEVERLDLAKEERTLVHSIEHYLMNVVETVYAA
;
A
#
# COMPACT_ATOMS: atom_id res chain seq x y z
N MET A 1 3.98 10.81 2.25
CA MET A 1 3.85 9.53 1.51
C MET A 1 3.38 9.70 0.06
N ALA A 2 2.17 10.23 -0.18
CA ALA A 2 1.57 10.46 -1.51
C ALA A 2 2.49 11.17 -2.52
N ALA A 3 3.03 12.33 -2.14
CA ALA A 3 3.90 13.13 -3.00
C ALA A 3 5.22 12.41 -3.35
N ARG A 4 5.76 11.64 -2.41
CA ARG A 4 6.98 10.81 -2.56
C ARG A 4 6.75 9.69 -3.58
N LEU A 5 5.57 9.05 -3.56
CA LEU A 5 5.24 7.95 -4.47
C LEU A 5 5.10 8.42 -5.91
N LEU A 6 4.38 9.51 -6.11
CA LEU A 6 4.17 10.08 -7.44
C LEU A 6 5.40 10.82 -7.97
N ALA A 7 6.35 11.20 -7.10
CA ALA A 7 7.66 11.69 -7.53
C ALA A 7 8.55 10.55 -8.02
N ALA A 8 8.50 9.38 -7.35
CA ALA A 8 9.28 8.21 -7.75
C ALA A 8 8.68 7.47 -8.96
N TYR A 9 7.35 7.46 -9.10
CA TYR A 9 6.64 6.80 -10.19
C TYR A 9 5.60 7.74 -10.85
N PRO A 10 6.05 8.71 -11.67
CA PRO A 10 5.16 9.65 -12.35
C PRO A 10 4.14 8.96 -13.26
N GLU A 11 4.46 7.76 -13.78
CA GLU A 11 3.57 6.97 -14.63
C GLU A 11 2.27 6.56 -13.94
N LEU A 12 2.24 6.51 -12.60
CA LEU A 12 1.06 6.15 -11.82
C LEU A 12 -0.04 7.23 -11.84
N SER A 13 0.25 8.43 -12.36
CA SER A 13 -0.70 9.55 -12.40
C SER A 13 -1.89 9.35 -13.36
N GLY A 14 -1.74 8.54 -14.42
CA GLY A 14 -2.84 8.21 -15.35
C GLY A 14 -3.69 7.01 -14.91
N VAL A 15 -3.15 6.21 -13.99
CA VAL A 15 -3.61 4.87 -13.61
C VAL A 15 -4.68 4.89 -12.52
N LEU A 16 -4.57 5.85 -11.61
CA LEU A 16 -5.42 5.95 -10.43
C LEU A 16 -6.65 6.86 -10.67
N GLN A 17 -6.87 7.36 -11.89
CA GLN A 17 -8.03 8.19 -12.23
C GLN A 17 -9.33 7.36 -12.32
N MET A 18 -9.95 7.07 -11.17
CA MET A 18 -11.37 6.69 -11.10
C MET A 18 -12.18 7.89 -10.56
N GLU A 19 -13.01 8.45 -11.46
CA GLU A 19 -14.16 9.36 -11.29
C GLU A 19 -14.04 10.61 -10.37
N THR A 20 -13.91 11.79 -11.02
CA THR A 20 -14.52 13.14 -10.78
C THR A 20 -14.84 13.61 -9.33
N VAL A 21 -14.55 14.81 -8.78
CA VAL A 21 -14.50 16.23 -9.25
C VAL A 21 -13.70 17.09 -8.23
N VAL A 22 -13.23 18.28 -8.65
CA VAL A 22 -12.82 19.49 -7.86
C VAL A 22 -11.38 19.57 -7.33
N ALA A 23 -10.70 20.63 -7.77
CA ALA A 23 -9.40 21.22 -7.42
C ALA A 23 -8.80 20.94 -6.02
N SER A 24 -8.26 19.74 -5.85
CA SER A 24 -6.92 19.49 -5.30
C SER A 24 -6.21 18.64 -6.35
N SER A 25 -4.90 18.84 -6.56
CA SER A 25 -4.21 18.19 -7.69
C SER A 25 -4.53 16.69 -7.67
N ALA A 26 -4.90 16.10 -8.81
CA ALA A 26 -5.27 14.67 -8.84
C ALA A 26 -4.18 13.82 -8.16
N ARG A 27 -2.92 14.24 -8.31
CA ARG A 27 -1.75 13.73 -7.60
C ARG A 27 -1.94 13.61 -6.07
N ASP A 28 -2.41 14.66 -5.40
CA ASP A 28 -2.53 14.66 -3.94
C ASP A 28 -3.63 13.72 -3.46
N ARG A 29 -4.79 13.73 -4.13
CA ARG A 29 -5.93 12.86 -3.80
C ARG A 29 -5.65 11.38 -4.06
N LEU A 30 -4.96 11.08 -5.16
CA LEU A 30 -4.69 9.70 -5.56
C LEU A 30 -3.69 9.04 -4.61
N GLY A 31 -2.66 9.77 -4.20
CA GLY A 31 -1.76 9.28 -3.17
C GLY A 31 -2.41 9.20 -1.79
N GLU A 32 -3.34 10.10 -1.46
CA GLU A 32 -4.12 10.02 -0.21
C GLU A 32 -5.02 8.79 -0.17
N VAL A 33 -5.71 8.45 -1.26
CA VAL A 33 -6.56 7.26 -1.36
C VAL A 33 -5.74 5.98 -1.22
N ALA A 34 -4.62 5.86 -1.92
CA ALA A 34 -3.78 4.66 -1.87
C ALA A 34 -3.19 4.44 -0.45
N VAL A 35 -2.71 5.51 0.18
CA VAL A 35 -2.17 5.46 1.55
C VAL A 35 -3.27 5.14 2.56
N ARG A 36 -4.47 5.72 2.40
CA ARG A 36 -5.61 5.43 3.27
C ARG A 36 -6.02 3.96 3.18
N ARG A 37 -6.06 3.37 1.99
CA ARG A 37 -6.40 1.95 1.81
C ARG A 37 -5.39 1.02 2.46
N LEU A 38 -4.09 1.29 2.33
CA LEU A 38 -3.07 0.50 3.01
C LEU A 38 -3.15 0.65 4.54
N ASN A 39 -3.43 1.86 5.03
CA ASN A 39 -3.64 2.09 6.45
C ASN A 39 -4.89 1.35 6.99
N GLU A 40 -5.99 1.38 6.24
CA GLU A 40 -7.21 0.60 6.56
C GLU A 40 -6.93 -0.90 6.58
N LEU A 41 -6.12 -1.40 5.65
CA LEU A 41 -5.72 -2.80 5.59
C LEU A 41 -4.91 -3.22 6.82
N VAL A 42 -3.84 -2.47 7.13
CA VAL A 42 -3.00 -2.74 8.31
C VAL A 42 -3.83 -2.64 9.59
N ARG A 43 -4.72 -1.64 9.69
CA ARG A 43 -5.63 -1.54 10.83
C ARG A 43 -6.54 -2.75 10.96
N SER A 44 -7.04 -3.28 9.85
CA SER A 44 -7.90 -4.48 9.84
C SER A 44 -7.14 -5.72 10.29
N ILE A 45 -5.90 -5.92 9.80
CA ILE A 45 -5.00 -6.98 10.26
C ILE A 45 -4.79 -6.88 11.77
N LEU A 46 -4.52 -5.68 12.30
CA LEU A 46 -4.29 -5.48 13.72
C LEU A 46 -5.54 -5.70 14.58
N ILE A 47 -6.73 -5.32 14.09
CA ILE A 47 -8.00 -5.49 14.82
C ILE A 47 -8.41 -6.96 14.87
N PHE A 48 -8.25 -7.68 13.76
CA PHE A 48 -8.70 -9.07 13.64
C PHE A 48 -7.59 -10.10 13.96
N GLU A 49 -6.36 -9.63 14.16
CA GLU A 49 -5.17 -10.47 14.33
C GLU A 49 -4.98 -11.48 13.19
N ASP A 50 -5.45 -11.13 11.98
CA ASP A 50 -5.53 -12.03 10.84
C ASP A 50 -4.81 -11.43 9.62
N LEU A 51 -3.66 -12.02 9.31
CA LEU A 51 -2.84 -11.65 8.15
C LEU A 51 -3.46 -12.09 6.81
N SER A 52 -4.36 -13.08 6.81
CA SER A 52 -5.00 -13.58 5.59
C SER A 52 -5.90 -12.54 4.91
N ILE A 53 -6.39 -11.55 5.68
CA ILE A 53 -7.11 -10.38 5.16
C ILE A 53 -6.27 -9.65 4.11
N ALA A 54 -4.96 -9.50 4.37
CA ALA A 54 -4.07 -8.87 3.41
C ALA A 54 -3.93 -9.66 2.12
N GLU A 55 -3.87 -10.98 2.22
CA GLU A 55 -3.78 -11.84 1.05
C GLU A 55 -5.02 -11.73 0.16
N GLN A 56 -6.21 -11.72 0.76
CA GLN A 56 -7.46 -11.57 0.02
C GLN A 56 -7.54 -10.20 -0.69
N GLU A 57 -7.24 -9.12 0.02
CA GLU A 57 -7.28 -7.77 -0.53
C GLU A 57 -6.22 -7.56 -1.64
N LEU A 58 -5.00 -8.06 -1.43
CA LEU A 58 -3.93 -7.97 -2.43
C LEU A 58 -4.21 -8.85 -3.66
N ARG A 59 -4.79 -10.04 -3.51
CA ARG A 59 -5.26 -10.86 -4.64
C ARG A 59 -6.33 -10.16 -5.45
N TRP A 60 -7.32 -9.56 -4.78
CA TRP A 60 -8.34 -8.76 -5.47
C TRP A 60 -7.70 -7.58 -6.23
N ALA A 61 -6.79 -6.87 -5.58
CA ALA A 61 -6.10 -5.72 -6.16
C ALA A 61 -5.26 -6.11 -7.39
N VAL A 62 -4.60 -7.27 -7.40
CA VAL A 62 -3.86 -7.77 -8.58
C VAL A 62 -4.79 -8.11 -9.76
N GLY A 63 -6.05 -8.46 -9.52
CA GLY A 63 -7.02 -8.62 -10.60
C GLY A 63 -7.32 -7.32 -11.37
N VAL A 64 -7.09 -6.15 -10.76
CA VAL A 64 -7.55 -4.84 -11.25
C VAL A 64 -6.41 -3.90 -11.58
N LEU A 65 -5.46 -3.72 -10.66
CA LEU A 65 -4.43 -2.70 -10.71
C LEU A 65 -3.42 -2.86 -11.87
N PRO A 66 -2.99 -4.08 -12.26
CA PRO A 66 -2.09 -4.27 -13.41
C PRO A 66 -2.68 -3.78 -14.73
N ARG A 67 -4.00 -3.90 -14.93
CA ARG A 67 -4.70 -3.41 -16.13
C ARG A 67 -4.59 -1.90 -16.29
N HIS A 68 -4.35 -1.21 -15.19
CA HIS A 68 -4.18 0.22 -15.17
C HIS A 68 -2.70 0.62 -15.21
N GLY A 69 -1.73 -0.32 -15.19
CA GLY A 69 -0.30 -0.01 -15.25
C GLY A 69 0.42 0.02 -13.89
N VAL A 70 -0.27 -0.37 -12.81
CA VAL A 70 0.39 -0.64 -11.53
C VAL A 70 1.20 -1.94 -11.65
N LYS A 71 2.46 -1.89 -11.24
CA LYS A 71 3.37 -3.04 -11.26
C LYS A 71 3.67 -3.46 -9.83
N MET A 72 4.11 -4.70 -9.67
CA MET A 72 4.57 -5.26 -8.40
C MET A 72 5.49 -4.29 -7.64
N ARG A 73 6.49 -3.71 -8.32
CA ARG A 73 7.40 -2.71 -7.72
C ARG A 73 6.69 -1.50 -7.08
N HIS A 74 5.59 -1.04 -7.67
CA HIS A 74 4.84 0.12 -7.14
C HIS A 74 4.14 -0.26 -5.83
N GLN A 75 3.56 -1.47 -5.76
CA GLN A 75 2.93 -2.00 -4.54
C GLN A 75 3.97 -2.27 -3.46
N ALA A 76 5.06 -2.94 -3.81
CA ALA A 76 6.18 -3.22 -2.90
C ALA A 76 6.75 -1.92 -2.28
N THR A 77 6.97 -0.89 -3.09
CA THR A 77 7.45 0.41 -2.58
C THR A 77 6.43 1.11 -1.69
N MET A 78 5.13 1.03 -2.00
CA MET A 78 4.09 1.59 -1.11
C MET A 78 4.07 0.90 0.25
N VAL A 79 4.14 -0.44 0.27
CA VAL A 79 4.21 -1.22 1.52
C VAL A 79 5.45 -0.83 2.30
N HIS A 80 6.64 -0.93 1.69
CA HIS A 80 7.89 -0.62 2.36
C HIS A 80 7.93 0.79 2.95
N TRP A 81 7.55 1.81 2.18
CA TRP A 81 7.56 3.18 2.70
C TRP A 81 6.51 3.43 3.78
N PHE A 82 5.36 2.76 3.73
CA PHE A 82 4.39 2.84 4.82
C PHE A 82 5.03 2.38 6.14
N PHE A 83 5.71 1.23 6.13
CA PHE A 83 6.40 0.72 7.31
C PHE A 83 7.61 1.58 7.69
N GLU A 84 8.34 2.16 6.74
CA GLU A 84 9.40 3.16 7.01
C GLU A 84 8.87 4.37 7.82
N GLU A 85 7.64 4.83 7.58
CA GLU A 85 7.03 5.90 8.38
C GLU A 85 6.51 5.40 9.73
N VAL A 86 5.99 4.17 9.81
CA VAL A 86 5.56 3.56 11.07
C VAL A 86 6.74 3.37 12.02
N GLU A 87 7.92 3.01 11.51
CA GLU A 87 9.16 2.86 12.29
C GLU A 87 9.65 4.16 12.94
N ARG A 88 9.21 5.32 12.44
CA ARG A 88 9.53 6.63 13.02
C ARG A 88 8.70 6.94 14.26
N LEU A 89 7.66 6.16 14.54
CA LEU A 89 6.89 6.25 15.78
C LEU A 89 7.72 5.73 16.95
N ASP A 90 7.41 6.21 18.16
CA ASP A 90 8.04 5.75 19.38
C ASP A 90 7.46 4.39 19.81
N LEU A 91 7.87 3.34 19.08
CA LEU A 91 7.41 1.97 19.27
C LEU A 91 8.30 1.22 20.28
N ALA A 92 7.65 0.47 21.16
CA ALA A 92 8.27 -0.53 22.01
C ALA A 92 8.90 -1.65 21.17
N LYS A 93 9.78 -2.44 21.78
CA LYS A 93 10.53 -3.51 21.08
C LYS A 93 9.60 -4.56 20.47
N GLU A 94 8.55 -4.91 21.20
CA GLU A 94 7.54 -5.89 20.80
C GLU A 94 6.74 -5.37 19.61
N GLU A 95 6.36 -4.09 19.64
CA GLU A 95 5.65 -3.41 18.55
C GLU A 95 6.50 -3.33 17.29
N ARG A 96 7.80 -3.02 17.41
CA ARG A 96 8.74 -3.05 16.26
C ARG A 96 8.83 -4.44 15.63
N THR A 97 8.88 -5.48 16.46
CA THR A 97 8.92 -6.87 15.98
C THR A 97 7.64 -7.24 15.21
N LEU A 98 6.49 -6.79 15.72
CA LEU A 98 5.19 -6.96 15.04
C LEU A 98 5.16 -6.21 13.70
N VAL A 99 5.58 -4.95 13.69
CA VAL A 99 5.66 -4.10 12.48
C VAL A 99 6.53 -4.75 11.40
N HIS A 100 7.72 -5.25 11.75
CA HIS A 100 8.58 -5.99 10.81
C HIS A 100 7.94 -7.27 10.29
N SER A 101 7.25 -8.00 11.16
CA SER A 101 6.57 -9.25 10.78
C SER A 101 5.45 -9.00 9.79
N ILE A 102 4.67 -7.93 9.99
CA ILE A 102 3.58 -7.53 9.09
C ILE A 102 4.16 -7.02 7.76
N GLU A 103 5.20 -6.18 7.78
CA GLU A 103 5.85 -5.70 6.56
C GLU A 103 6.36 -6.88 5.73
N HIS A 104 7.12 -7.79 6.34
CA HIS A 104 7.67 -8.96 5.67
C HIS A 104 6.56 -9.86 5.08
N TYR A 105 5.48 -10.08 5.84
CA TYR A 105 4.34 -10.83 5.34
C TYR A 105 3.70 -10.17 4.12
N LEU A 106 3.41 -8.87 4.19
CA LEU A 106 2.80 -8.12 3.08
C LEU A 106 3.68 -8.10 1.84
N MET A 107 4.99 -7.95 2.00
CA MET A 107 5.96 -8.01 0.90
C MET A 107 5.94 -9.39 0.22
N ASN A 108 5.96 -10.47 1.00
CA ASN A 108 5.86 -11.83 0.46
C ASN A 108 4.55 -12.07 -0.29
N VAL A 109 3.43 -11.54 0.20
CA VAL A 109 2.14 -11.63 -0.49
C VAL A 109 2.17 -10.84 -1.80
N VAL A 110 2.70 -9.62 -1.80
CA VAL A 110 2.84 -8.81 -3.04
C VAL A 110 3.67 -9.57 -4.08
N GLU A 111 4.80 -10.17 -3.69
CA GLU A 111 5.61 -10.97 -4.59
C GLU A 111 4.88 -12.19 -5.13
N THR A 112 4.23 -12.95 -4.23
CA THR A 112 3.52 -14.19 -4.59
C THR A 112 2.37 -13.95 -5.54
N VAL A 113 1.53 -12.93 -5.25
CA VAL A 113 0.33 -12.67 -6.03
C VAL A 113 0.65 -12.10 -7.42
N TYR A 114 1.75 -11.34 -7.57
CA TYR A 114 2.19 -10.84 -8.87
C TYR A 114 3.03 -11.84 -9.69
N ALA A 115 3.49 -12.94 -9.08
CA ALA A 115 4.20 -14.03 -9.76
C ALA A 115 3.25 -15.10 -10.34
N ALA A 116 1.98 -15.11 -9.91
CA ALA A 116 0.92 -16.01 -10.36
C ALA A 116 0.25 -15.52 -11.66
#